data_AF-A0A521AKN9-F1
#
_entry.id   AF-A0A521AKN9-F1
#
_cell.length_a   1.000
_cell.length_b   1.000
_cell.length_c   1.000
_cell.angle_alpha   90.00
_cell.angle_beta   90.00
_cell.angle_gamma   90.00
#
_symmetry.space_group_name_H-M   'P 1'
#
loop_
_entity.id
_entity.type
_entity.pdbx_description
1 polymer ?
#
loop_
_entity_poly.entity_id
_entity_poly.type
_entity_poly.pdbx_seq_one_letter_code
_entity_poly.pdbx_strand_id
1 'polypeptide(L)'
;MQSPTNYSETDLAYTMGLIAGESSFFITFSRDDRYTHDVYYGPKFSISMGEKEQELLENQCQLYGLGTVNTTMKGHQWVISSRAECRELIELIDQYLEQNPSTEFQSAAKHNAYLSWRAALELLRPGRQLTADEVVELAELRDEINYIGATNAIPTEEIKELVRAAETEQNVV
;
A
#
# COMPACT_ATOMS: atom_id res chain seq x y z
N MET A 1 4.88 -4.17 23.60
CA MET A 1 3.64 -3.36 23.68
C MET A 1 4.09 -1.90 23.75
N GLN A 2 4.06 -1.21 22.62
CA GLN A 2 4.23 0.25 22.60
C GLN A 2 2.89 0.89 22.99
N SER A 3 2.95 1.99 23.75
CA SER A 3 1.78 2.77 24.16
C SER A 3 1.01 3.27 22.93
N PRO A 4 -0.33 3.41 23.02
CA PRO A 4 -1.08 4.06 21.95
C PRO A 4 -0.58 5.51 21.83
N THR A 5 0.03 5.85 20.71
CA THR A 5 0.43 7.21 20.40
C THR A 5 -0.85 8.02 20.22
N ASN A 6 -1.20 8.84 21.22
CA ASN A 6 -2.40 9.68 21.16
C ASN A 6 -2.11 10.89 20.25
N TYR A 7 -2.39 10.75 18.95
CA TYR A 7 -2.41 11.86 18.01
C TYR A 7 -3.58 12.79 18.32
N SER A 8 -3.43 14.09 18.06
CA SER A 8 -4.56 15.01 18.21
C SER A 8 -5.59 14.72 17.11
N GLU A 9 -6.88 14.92 17.43
CA GLU A 9 -7.97 14.75 16.46
C GLU A 9 -7.77 15.65 15.22
N THR A 10 -7.28 16.87 15.43
CA THR A 10 -6.98 17.83 14.35
C THR A 10 -5.89 17.32 13.42
N ASP A 11 -4.81 16.75 13.96
CA ASP A 11 -3.71 16.22 13.15
C ASP A 11 -4.18 15.04 12.30
N LEU A 12 -4.94 14.11 12.90
CA LEU A 12 -5.53 12.98 12.20
C LEU A 12 -6.50 13.46 11.11
N ALA A 13 -7.40 14.40 11.42
CA ALA A 13 -8.34 14.94 10.45
C ALA A 13 -7.63 15.59 9.26
N TYR A 14 -6.56 16.33 9.51
CA TYR A 14 -5.72 16.92 8.47
C TYR A 14 -5.08 15.86 7.58
N THR A 15 -4.43 14.86 8.18
CA THR A 15 -3.82 13.74 7.44
C THR A 15 -4.85 12.97 6.63
N MET A 16 -6.04 12.74 7.18
CA MET A 16 -7.12 12.07 6.46
C MET A 16 -7.61 12.89 5.27
N GLY A 17 -7.64 14.21 5.38
CA GLY A 17 -7.87 15.11 4.25
C GLY A 17 -6.80 14.96 3.16
N LEU A 18 -5.52 14.90 3.55
CA LEU A 18 -4.42 14.66 2.61
C LEU A 18 -4.52 13.28 1.94
N ILE A 19 -4.90 12.25 2.70
CA ILE A 19 -5.11 10.91 2.15
C ILE A 19 -6.24 10.98 1.11
N ALA A 20 -7.40 11.53 1.47
CA ALA A 20 -8.54 11.68 0.57
C ALA A 20 -8.17 12.41 -0.74
N GLY A 21 -7.39 13.49 -0.64
CA GLY A 21 -7.01 14.34 -1.78
C GLY A 21 -5.85 13.80 -2.62
N GLU A 22 -4.74 13.42 -1.99
CA GLU A 22 -3.43 13.29 -2.67
C GLU A 22 -2.75 11.91 -2.55
N SER A 23 -3.28 10.98 -1.73
CA SER A 23 -2.71 9.63 -1.65
C SER A 23 -2.89 8.75 -2.89
N SER A 24 -2.09 7.69 -2.92
CA SER A 24 -2.24 6.51 -3.77
C SER A 24 -1.93 5.28 -2.92
N PHE A 25 -2.82 4.29 -2.97
CA PHE A 25 -2.63 2.94 -2.44
C PHE A 25 -2.28 2.02 -3.60
N PHE A 26 -1.38 1.06 -3.42
CA PHE A 26 -1.03 0.11 -4.47
C PHE A 26 -0.31 -1.13 -3.94
N ILE A 27 -0.37 -2.20 -4.75
CA ILE A 27 0.49 -3.37 -4.63
C ILE A 27 1.48 -3.36 -5.80
N THR A 28 2.76 -3.54 -5.52
CA THR A 28 3.80 -3.65 -6.55
C THR A 28 4.12 -5.10 -6.84
N PHE A 29 4.38 -5.42 -8.11
CA PHE A 29 4.94 -6.69 -8.54
C PHE A 29 6.20 -6.43 -9.38
N SER A 30 7.23 -7.22 -9.17
CA SER A 30 8.45 -7.24 -9.98
C SER A 30 8.95 -8.67 -10.15
N ARG A 31 9.51 -9.00 -11.31
CA ARG A 31 10.16 -10.31 -11.52
C ARG A 31 11.42 -10.39 -10.68
N ASP A 32 11.58 -11.48 -9.95
CA ASP A 32 12.73 -11.72 -9.08
C ASP A 32 12.83 -13.23 -8.76
N ASP A 33 13.78 -13.90 -9.42
CA ASP A 33 14.03 -15.35 -9.35
C ASP A 33 14.50 -15.85 -7.98
N ARG A 34 14.79 -14.92 -7.06
CA ARG A 34 15.15 -15.25 -5.66
C ARG A 34 13.93 -15.58 -4.82
N TYR A 35 12.73 -15.30 -5.30
CA TYR A 35 11.47 -15.53 -4.60
C TYR A 35 10.74 -16.75 -5.16
N THR A 36 9.93 -17.39 -4.32
CA THR A 36 9.32 -18.72 -4.56
C THR A 36 8.45 -18.86 -5.79
N HIS A 37 8.01 -17.77 -6.39
CA HIS A 37 7.19 -17.77 -7.61
C HIS A 37 7.79 -16.86 -8.69
N ASP A 38 9.10 -16.63 -8.64
CA ASP A 38 9.85 -15.70 -9.49
C ASP A 38 9.32 -14.27 -9.51
N VAL A 39 8.54 -13.90 -8.48
CA VAL A 39 7.95 -12.59 -8.31
C VAL A 39 8.15 -12.09 -6.89
N TYR A 40 8.61 -10.85 -6.79
CA TYR A 40 8.54 -10.05 -5.58
C TYR A 40 7.27 -9.20 -5.59
N TYR A 41 6.60 -9.15 -4.45
CA TYR A 41 5.40 -8.33 -4.24
C TYR A 41 5.39 -7.66 -2.88
N GLY A 42 4.79 -6.47 -2.84
CA GLY A 42 4.73 -5.67 -1.62
C GLY A 42 3.67 -4.58 -1.68
N PRO A 43 3.15 -4.17 -0.51
CA PRO A 43 2.26 -3.04 -0.43
C PRO A 43 3.05 -1.74 -0.51
N LYS A 44 2.43 -0.71 -1.05
CA LYS A 44 2.96 0.64 -0.98
C LYS A 44 1.83 1.65 -0.87
N PHE A 45 2.08 2.67 -0.08
CA PHE A 45 1.28 3.87 0.03
C PHE A 45 2.17 5.05 -0.32
N SER A 46 1.57 6.08 -0.92
CA SER A 46 2.26 7.35 -1.06
C SER A 46 1.36 8.54 -1.15
N ILE A 47 1.84 9.71 -0.72
CA ILE A 47 1.29 11.02 -1.06
C ILE A 47 2.35 11.77 -1.87
N SER A 48 1.98 12.26 -3.05
CA SER A 48 2.88 13.05 -3.92
C SER A 48 2.43 14.49 -3.93
N MET A 49 3.38 15.42 -3.81
CA MET A 49 3.11 16.86 -3.89
C MET A 49 4.19 17.58 -4.71
N GLY A 50 3.96 18.85 -5.01
CA GLY A 50 4.90 19.69 -5.75
C GLY A 50 6.21 19.95 -5.02
N GLU A 51 7.08 20.71 -5.67
CA GLU A 51 8.42 21.05 -5.17
C GLU A 51 8.41 21.92 -3.91
N LYS A 52 7.32 22.63 -3.62
CA LYS A 52 7.24 23.56 -2.49
C LYS A 52 6.69 22.91 -1.22
N GLU A 53 6.21 21.68 -1.33
CA GLU A 53 5.46 20.98 -0.31
C GLU A 53 6.30 19.92 0.42
N GLN A 54 7.63 19.91 0.22
CA GLN A 54 8.54 18.97 0.90
C GLN A 54 8.36 18.97 2.42
N GLU A 55 8.39 20.16 3.03
CA GLU A 55 8.29 20.32 4.49
C GLU A 55 6.98 19.75 5.05
N LEU A 56 5.88 19.89 4.30
CA LEU A 56 4.59 19.31 4.68
C LEU A 56 4.69 17.79 4.74
N LEU A 57 5.27 17.16 3.72
CA LEU A 57 5.45 15.70 3.68
C LEU A 57 6.40 15.20 4.77
N GLU A 58 7.47 15.94 5.05
CA GLU A 58 8.41 15.63 6.14
C GLU A 58 7.74 15.71 7.50
N ASN A 59 6.88 16.71 7.72
CA ASN A 59 6.11 16.84 8.96
C ASN A 59 5.14 15.65 9.14
N GLN A 60 4.48 15.19 8.08
CA GLN A 60 3.61 13.99 8.16
C GLN A 60 4.42 12.73 8.47
N CYS A 61 5.55 12.54 7.79
CA CYS A 61 6.46 11.41 8.05
C CYS A 61 6.96 11.41 9.49
N GLN A 62 7.40 12.56 10.02
CA GLN A 62 7.88 12.70 11.40
C GLN A 62 6.77 12.54 12.44
N LEU A 63 5.57 13.07 12.17
CA LEU A 63 4.43 13.00 13.07
C LEU A 63 4.08 11.54 13.40
N TYR A 64 4.00 10.68 12.38
CA TYR A 64 3.63 9.28 12.56
C TYR A 64 4.83 8.35 12.75
N GLY A 65 6.04 8.80 12.40
CA GLY A 65 7.23 7.95 12.36
C GLY A 65 7.14 6.86 11.28
N LEU A 66 6.36 7.09 10.22
CA LEU A 66 6.09 6.12 9.17
C LEU A 66 6.73 6.54 7.85
N GLY A 67 7.43 5.61 7.21
CA GLY A 67 7.91 5.77 5.83
C GLY A 67 9.05 6.76 5.66
N THR A 68 9.24 7.22 4.43
CA THR A 68 10.29 8.18 4.06
C THR A 68 9.77 9.23 3.08
N VAL A 69 10.42 10.39 3.02
CA VAL A 69 10.19 11.39 1.98
C VAL A 69 11.29 11.29 0.93
N ASN A 70 10.89 11.13 -0.34
CA ASN A 70 11.78 10.98 -1.47
C ASN A 70 11.54 12.10 -2.49
N THR A 71 12.60 12.55 -3.16
CA THR A 71 12.49 13.47 -4.31
C THR A 71 12.08 12.71 -5.57
N THR A 72 11.20 13.30 -6.36
CA THR A 72 10.72 12.79 -7.65
C THR A 72 10.92 13.83 -8.74
N MET A 73 10.67 13.48 -10.01
CA MET A 73 10.76 14.45 -11.11
C MET A 73 9.73 15.59 -11.03
N LYS A 74 8.67 15.45 -10.23
CA LYS A 74 7.54 16.39 -10.16
C LYS A 74 7.40 17.08 -8.80
N GLY A 75 8.37 16.89 -7.90
CA GLY A 75 8.31 17.36 -6.51
C GLY A 75 8.70 16.27 -5.53
N HIS A 76 7.95 16.09 -4.46
CA HIS A 76 8.30 15.20 -3.35
C HIS A 76 7.20 14.17 -3.11
N GLN A 77 7.59 13.03 -2.52
CA GLN A 77 6.67 11.94 -2.24
C GLN A 77 6.96 11.38 -0.85
N TRP A 78 5.95 11.40 0.03
CA TRP A 78 5.95 10.60 1.25
C TRP A 78 5.54 9.18 0.88
N VAL A 79 6.36 8.20 1.21
CA VAL A 79 6.21 6.80 0.82
C VAL A 79 6.27 5.90 2.04
N ILE A 80 5.34 4.96 2.13
CA ILE A 80 5.37 3.85 3.09
C ILE A 80 5.35 2.55 2.28
N SER A 81 6.33 1.68 2.48
CA SER A 81 6.49 0.44 1.69
C SER A 81 6.79 -0.80 2.51
N SER A 82 7.11 -0.67 3.80
CA SER A 82 7.27 -1.84 4.64
C SER A 82 5.89 -2.39 5.03
N ARG A 83 5.76 -3.72 5.10
CA ARG A 83 4.51 -4.37 5.51
C ARG A 83 4.09 -4.00 6.93
N ALA A 84 5.05 -3.73 7.81
CA ALA A 84 4.80 -3.34 9.19
C ALA A 84 4.20 -1.93 9.26
N GLU A 85 4.87 -0.93 8.68
CA GLU A 85 4.38 0.46 8.69
C GLU A 85 3.07 0.61 7.91
N CYS A 86 2.85 -0.16 6.84
CA CYS A 86 1.56 -0.15 6.13
C CYS A 86 0.42 -0.64 7.03
N ARG A 87 0.66 -1.57 7.96
CA ARG A 87 -0.34 -2.00 8.95
C ARG A 87 -0.58 -0.92 10.00
N GLU A 88 0.48 -0.26 10.48
CA GLU A 88 0.35 0.87 11.38
C GLU A 88 -0.46 2.00 10.73
N LEU A 89 -0.27 2.26 9.44
CA LEU A 89 -1.12 3.19 8.69
C LEU A 89 -2.60 2.74 8.63
N ILE A 90 -2.87 1.44 8.45
CA ILE A 90 -4.23 0.91 8.49
C ILE A 90 -4.86 1.15 9.87
N GLU A 91 -4.12 0.88 10.95
CA GLU A 91 -4.60 1.09 12.32
C GLU A 91 -4.96 2.56 12.56
N LEU A 92 -4.13 3.50 12.08
CA LEU A 92 -4.41 4.94 12.15
C LEU A 92 -5.68 5.34 11.41
N ILE A 93 -5.85 4.83 10.18
CA ILE A 93 -7.04 5.12 9.37
C ILE A 93 -8.28 4.50 10.02
N ASP A 94 -8.25 3.22 10.37
CA ASP A 94 -9.37 2.48 10.98
C ASP A 94 -9.81 3.17 12.28
N GLN A 95 -8.86 3.56 13.14
CA GLN A 95 -9.15 4.30 14.37
C GLN A 95 -9.87 5.62 14.10
N TYR A 96 -9.39 6.39 13.11
CA TYR A 96 -10.04 7.66 12.76
C TYR A 96 -11.46 7.43 12.23
N LEU A 97 -11.68 6.41 11.40
CA LEU A 97 -12.99 6.10 10.83
C LEU A 97 -13.99 5.62 11.88
N GLU A 98 -13.54 4.88 12.89
CA GLU A 98 -14.38 4.46 14.03
C GLU A 98 -14.84 5.67 14.85
N GLN A 99 -13.94 6.64 15.09
CA GLN A 99 -14.24 7.85 15.83
C GLN A 99 -15.06 8.86 15.01
N ASN A 100 -14.91 8.86 13.68
CA ASN A 100 -15.50 9.81 12.75
C ASN A 100 -16.31 9.11 11.64
N PRO A 101 -17.42 8.43 11.98
CA PRO A 101 -18.17 7.61 11.04
C PRO A 101 -18.85 8.41 9.90
N SER A 102 -18.85 9.74 9.98
CA SER A 102 -19.45 10.63 8.95
C SER A 102 -18.40 11.40 8.16
N THR A 103 -17.15 10.94 8.13
CA THR A 103 -16.08 11.60 7.34
C THR A 103 -16.29 11.47 5.84
N GLU A 104 -15.98 12.53 5.09
CA GLU A 104 -15.98 12.56 3.63
C GLU A 104 -14.99 11.56 3.00
N PHE A 105 -14.04 11.03 3.78
CA PHE A 105 -13.18 9.96 3.26
C PHE A 105 -14.01 8.74 2.85
N GLN A 106 -15.07 8.36 3.59
CA GLN A 106 -15.86 7.17 3.28
C GLN A 106 -16.58 7.24 1.92
N SER A 107 -16.90 8.45 1.45
CA SER A 107 -17.54 8.70 0.16
C SER A 107 -16.52 8.93 -0.96
N ALA A 108 -15.23 9.11 -0.64
CA ALA A 108 -14.19 9.36 -1.63
C ALA A 108 -13.84 8.10 -2.43
N ALA A 109 -13.49 8.27 -3.71
CA ALA A 109 -13.04 7.16 -4.57
C ALA A 109 -11.85 6.37 -3.97
N LYS A 110 -11.01 7.04 -3.17
CA LYS A 110 -9.86 6.43 -2.50
C LYS A 110 -10.23 5.49 -1.36
N HIS A 111 -11.45 5.56 -0.83
CA HIS A 111 -11.90 4.62 0.18
C HIS A 111 -11.99 3.20 -0.36
N ASN A 112 -12.49 3.02 -1.59
CA ASN A 112 -12.52 1.70 -2.21
C ASN A 112 -11.10 1.16 -2.43
N ALA A 113 -10.18 1.99 -2.93
CA ALA A 113 -8.78 1.62 -3.07
C ALA A 113 -8.14 1.25 -1.73
N TYR A 114 -8.46 2.00 -0.65
CA TYR A 114 -8.04 1.68 0.71
C TYR A 114 -8.58 0.32 1.19
N LEU A 115 -9.86 0.01 0.96
CA LEU A 115 -10.46 -1.26 1.35
C LEU A 115 -9.81 -2.45 0.63
N SER A 116 -9.63 -2.36 -0.69
CA SER A 116 -8.94 -3.41 -1.46
C SER A 116 -7.47 -3.53 -1.03
N TRP A 117 -6.80 -2.41 -0.73
CA TRP A 117 -5.42 -2.41 -0.23
C TRP A 117 -5.31 -3.05 1.17
N ARG A 118 -6.24 -2.77 2.07
CA ARG A 118 -6.36 -3.40 3.38
C ARG A 118 -6.57 -4.91 3.25
N ALA A 119 -7.46 -5.36 2.35
CA ALA A 119 -7.66 -6.77 2.05
C ALA A 119 -6.36 -7.45 1.52
N ALA A 120 -5.65 -6.78 0.61
CA ALA A 120 -4.36 -7.26 0.11
C ALA A 120 -3.31 -7.40 1.23
N LEU A 121 -3.28 -6.46 2.19
CA LEU A 121 -2.41 -6.59 3.36
C LEU A 121 -2.74 -7.81 4.22
N GLU A 122 -4.00 -8.26 4.28
CA GLU A 122 -4.36 -9.46 5.03
C GLU A 122 -3.78 -10.75 4.44
N LEU A 123 -3.58 -10.81 3.12
CA LEU A 123 -2.79 -11.88 2.49
C LEU A 123 -1.31 -11.79 2.91
N LEU A 124 -0.76 -10.57 2.96
CA LEU A 124 0.64 -10.28 3.26
C LEU A 124 0.99 -10.31 4.75
N ARG A 125 0.41 -11.24 5.52
CA ARG A 125 0.70 -11.41 6.95
C ARG A 125 2.15 -11.81 7.20
N PRO A 126 2.79 -11.27 8.26
CA PRO A 126 4.16 -11.63 8.62
C PRO A 126 4.32 -13.14 8.84
N GLY A 127 5.45 -13.69 8.42
CA GLY A 127 5.79 -15.10 8.63
C GLY A 127 5.03 -16.08 7.74
N ARG A 128 4.18 -15.60 6.82
CA ARG A 128 3.46 -16.42 5.87
C ARG A 128 4.01 -16.23 4.46
N GLN A 129 4.20 -17.35 3.79
CA GLN A 129 4.48 -17.42 2.35
C GLN A 129 3.17 -17.67 1.62
N LEU A 130 2.92 -16.91 0.56
CA LEU A 130 1.70 -17.07 -0.24
C LEU A 130 1.79 -18.31 -1.12
N THR A 131 0.67 -19.03 -1.25
CA THR A 131 0.51 -20.02 -2.31
C THR A 131 0.42 -19.33 -3.67
N ALA A 132 0.54 -20.10 -4.75
CA ALA A 132 0.33 -19.59 -6.09
C ALA A 132 -1.03 -18.90 -6.28
N ASP A 133 -2.09 -19.55 -5.79
CA ASP A 133 -3.46 -19.02 -5.86
C ASP A 133 -3.57 -17.68 -5.11
N GLU A 134 -2.91 -17.55 -3.96
CA GLU A 134 -2.90 -16.30 -3.19
C GLU A 134 -2.06 -15.20 -3.85
N VAL A 135 -1.01 -15.55 -4.61
CA VAL A 135 -0.27 -14.57 -5.41
C VAL A 135 -1.14 -14.07 -6.57
N VAL A 136 -1.95 -14.94 -7.18
CA VAL A 136 -2.91 -14.55 -8.21
C VAL A 136 -4.01 -13.66 -7.61
N GLU A 137 -4.57 -14.03 -6.46
CA GLU A 137 -5.55 -13.20 -5.74
C GLU A 137 -4.98 -11.81 -5.43
N LEU A 138 -3.73 -11.74 -4.98
CA LEU A 138 -3.06 -10.46 -4.74
C LEU A 138 -2.88 -9.61 -6.02
N ALA A 139 -2.64 -10.26 -7.17
CA ALA A 139 -2.53 -9.57 -8.46
C ALA A 139 -3.88 -9.04 -8.95
N GLU A 140 -4.97 -9.77 -8.70
CA GLU A 140 -6.32 -9.33 -9.01
C GLU A 140 -6.74 -8.15 -8.11
N LEU A 141 -6.47 -8.21 -6.80
CA LEU A 141 -6.67 -7.08 -5.87
C LEU A 141 -5.90 -5.83 -6.31
N ARG A 142 -4.68 -5.99 -6.85
CA ARG A 142 -3.91 -4.85 -7.37
C ARG A 142 -4.65 -4.13 -8.49
N ASP A 143 -5.30 -4.85 -9.39
CA ASP A 143 -5.99 -4.25 -10.54
C ASP A 143 -7.25 -3.49 -10.07
N GLU A 144 -7.90 -3.93 -8.99
CA GLU A 144 -8.98 -3.19 -8.33
C GLU A 144 -8.49 -1.89 -7.66
N ILE A 145 -7.30 -1.93 -7.04
CA ILE A 145 -6.68 -0.78 -6.38
C ILE A 145 -6.22 0.25 -7.42
N ASN A 146 -5.53 -0.21 -8.47
CA ASN A 146 -4.86 0.60 -9.47
C ASN A 146 -5.64 0.61 -10.79
N TYR A 147 -6.80 1.28 -10.82
CA TYR A 147 -7.62 1.36 -12.04
C TYR A 147 -6.87 1.94 -13.26
N ILE A 148 -5.80 2.72 -13.03
CA ILE A 148 -4.93 3.22 -14.10
C ILE A 148 -3.64 2.38 -14.11
N GLY A 149 -3.52 1.50 -15.11
CA GLY A 149 -2.34 0.66 -15.29
C GLY A 149 -1.07 1.49 -15.44
N ALA A 150 -0.05 1.18 -14.64
CA ALA A 150 1.28 1.72 -14.87
C ALA A 150 1.89 1.08 -16.13
N THR A 151 2.47 1.87 -17.02
CA THR A 151 3.02 1.41 -18.31
C THR A 151 4.10 0.34 -18.18
N ASN A 152 4.73 0.23 -17.01
CA ASN A 152 5.78 -0.74 -16.70
C ASN A 152 5.32 -1.81 -15.69
N ALA A 153 4.02 -1.94 -15.43
CA ALA A 153 3.51 -2.98 -14.54
C ALA A 153 3.46 -4.34 -15.25
N ILE A 154 3.80 -5.39 -14.51
CA ILE A 154 3.63 -6.77 -14.96
C ILE A 154 2.13 -7.08 -15.04
N PRO A 155 1.56 -7.46 -16.19
CA PRO A 155 0.14 -7.78 -16.30
C PRO A 155 -0.27 -8.94 -15.39
N THR A 156 -1.51 -8.94 -14.89
CA THR A 156 -2.03 -10.02 -14.03
C THR A 156 -1.99 -11.38 -14.72
N GLU A 157 -2.28 -11.42 -16.01
CA GLU A 157 -2.17 -12.65 -16.80
C GLU A 157 -0.73 -13.17 -16.89
N GLU A 158 0.26 -12.29 -16.95
CA GLU A 158 1.66 -12.70 -16.91
C GLU A 158 2.05 -13.24 -15.52
N ILE A 159 1.55 -12.64 -14.43
CA ILE A 159 1.76 -13.16 -13.07
C ILE A 159 1.16 -14.56 -12.94
N LYS A 160 -0.04 -14.79 -13.49
CA LYS A 160 -0.68 -16.12 -13.52
C LYS A 160 0.22 -17.14 -14.22
N GLU A 161 0.79 -16.80 -15.37
CA GLU A 161 1.71 -17.69 -16.09
C GLU A 161 2.98 -18.00 -15.28
N LEU A 162 3.64 -16.99 -14.74
CA LEU A 162 4.89 -17.13 -13.97
C LEU A 162 4.70 -18.04 -12.74
N VAL A 163 3.65 -17.77 -11.98
CA VAL A 163 3.39 -18.49 -10.73
C VAL A 163 3.08 -19.97 -11.01
N ARG A 164 2.34 -20.29 -12.09
CA ARG A 164 2.04 -21.68 -12.47
C ARG A 164 3.25 -22.42 -13.01
N ALA A 165 4.14 -21.73 -13.73
CA ALA A 165 5.40 -22.32 -14.17
C ALA A 165 6.27 -22.72 -12.97
N ALA A 166 6.41 -21.83 -11.98
CA ALA A 166 7.18 -22.09 -10.76
C ALA A 166 6.64 -23.28 -9.94
N GLU A 167 5.31 -23.45 -9.84
CA GLU A 167 4.71 -24.63 -9.19
C GLU A 167 5.05 -25.93 -9.92
N THR A 168 5.10 -25.90 -11.25
CA THR A 168 5.41 -27.09 -12.05
C THR A 168 6.87 -27.50 -11.87
N GLU A 169 7.79 -26.54 -11.82
CA GLU A 169 9.22 -26.81 -11.60
C GLU A 169 9.51 -27.35 -10.19
N GLN A 170 8.84 -26.84 -9.17
CA GLN A 170 9.00 -27.32 -7.78
C GLN A 170 8.46 -28.73 -7.57
N ASN A 171 7.48 -29.18 -8.36
CA ASN A 171 6.90 -30.52 -8.26
C ASN A 171 7.68 -31.60 -9.05
N VAL A 172 8.70 -31.21 -9.81
CA VAL A 172 9.51 -32.11 -10.66
C VAL A 172 10.88 -32.43 -10.01
N VAL A 173 11.23 -31.76 -8.91
CA VAL A 173 12.46 -31.95 -8.11
C VAL A 173 12.19 -32.79 -6.87
#